data_AF-A0A7J2HQF9-F1
#
_entry.id   AF-A0A7J2HQF9-F1
#
_cell.length_a   1.000
_cell.length_b   1.000
_cell.length_c   1.000
_cell.angle_alpha   90.00
_cell.angle_beta   90.00
_cell.angle_gamma   90.00
#
_symmetry.space_group_name_H-M   'P 1'
#
loop_
_entity.id
_entity.type
_entity.pdbx_description
1 polymer ?
#
loop_
_entity_poly.entity_id
_entity_poly.type
_entity_poly.pdbx_seq_one_letter_code
_entity_poly.pdbx_strand_id
1 'polypeptide(L)'
;MAIISVRVSDEIKKRMDRLKHINWSEVIRRAIIKTLEEEEGRNLARAVLLNEKIRKKAPEGWDSTEIIRYWRQRRYGANSK
;
A
#
# COMPACT_ATOMS: atom_id res chain seq x y z
N MET A 1 4.78 -0.31 21.58
CA MET A 1 3.78 -1.36 21.39
C MET A 1 2.40 -0.71 21.47
N ALA A 2 1.57 -0.86 20.44
CA ALA A 2 0.21 -0.28 20.45
C ALA A 2 -0.79 -1.35 20.92
N ILE A 3 -1.73 -0.96 21.78
CA ILE A 3 -2.78 -1.85 22.28
C ILE A 3 -4.10 -1.38 21.68
N ILE A 4 -4.86 -2.34 21.14
CA ILE A 4 -6.23 -2.13 20.67
C ILE A 4 -7.18 -2.96 21.53
N SER A 5 -8.35 -2.41 21.83
CA SER A 5 -9.45 -3.14 22.47
C SER A 5 -10.56 -3.34 21.45
N VAL A 6 -10.96 -4.58 21.24
CA VAL A 6 -12.00 -4.95 20.26
C VAL A 6 -13.25 -5.37 21.02
N ARG A 7 -14.36 -4.69 20.78
CA ARG A 7 -15.66 -5.07 21.34
C ARG A 7 -16.25 -6.23 20.53
N VAL A 8 -16.60 -7.31 21.23
CA VAL A 8 -17.32 -8.46 20.67
C VAL A 8 -18.56 -8.74 21.51
N SER A 9 -19.55 -9.45 20.95
CA SER A 9 -20.72 -9.87 21.72
C SER A 9 -20.34 -10.92 22.77
N ASP A 10 -21.13 -11.00 23.83
CA ASP A 10 -20.91 -11.97 24.92
C ASP A 10 -20.93 -13.42 24.42
N GLU A 11 -21.75 -13.72 23.41
CA GLU A 11 -21.80 -15.05 22.80
C GLU A 11 -20.46 -15.41 22.14
N ILE A 12 -19.87 -14.49 21.37
CA ILE A 12 -18.56 -14.70 20.73
C ILE A 12 -17.50 -14.88 21.80
N LYS A 13 -17.49 -14.03 22.83
CA LYS A 13 -16.50 -14.12 23.91
C LYS A 13 -16.59 -15.46 24.64
N LYS A 14 -17.79 -15.95 24.94
CA LYS A 14 -18.01 -17.29 25.53
C LYS A 14 -17.47 -18.40 24.62
N ARG A 15 -17.67 -18.31 23.30
CA ARG A 15 -17.12 -19.29 22.35
C ARG A 15 -15.59 -19.25 22.31
N MET A 16 -15.01 -18.05 22.36
CA MET A 16 -13.55 -17.88 22.43
C MET A 16 -12.97 -18.49 23.71
N ASP A 17 -13.61 -18.25 24.86
CA ASP A 17 -13.15 -18.72 26.17
C ASP A 17 -13.28 -20.25 26.35
N ARG A 18 -14.16 -20.90 25.58
CA ARG A 18 -14.22 -22.38 25.52
C ARG A 18 -13.00 -22.98 24.81
N LEU A 19 -12.42 -22.25 23.85
CA LEU A 19 -11.29 -22.71 23.04
C LEU A 19 -9.97 -22.11 23.57
N LYS A 20 -9.63 -22.44 24.83
CA LYS A 20 -8.46 -21.86 25.54
C LYS A 20 -7.10 -22.18 24.91
N HIS A 21 -7.03 -23.23 24.10
CA HIS A 21 -5.80 -23.62 23.40
C HIS A 21 -5.44 -22.69 22.24
N ILE A 22 -6.36 -21.81 21.82
CA ILE A 22 -6.15 -20.89 20.70
C ILE A 22 -5.54 -19.58 21.21
N ASN A 23 -4.46 -19.14 20.57
CA ASN A 23 -3.92 -17.80 20.78
C ASN A 23 -4.73 -16.77 19.99
N TRP A 24 -5.79 -16.24 20.62
CA TRP A 24 -6.68 -15.26 20.01
C TRP A 24 -5.98 -13.97 19.58
N SER A 25 -4.94 -13.54 20.29
CA SER A 25 -4.16 -12.35 19.90
C SER A 25 -3.45 -12.55 18.57
N GLU A 26 -2.91 -13.73 18.33
CA GLU A 26 -2.28 -14.07 17.04
C GLU A 26 -3.32 -14.16 15.91
N VAL A 27 -4.49 -14.77 16.19
CA VAL A 27 -5.59 -14.84 15.21
C VAL A 27 -6.02 -13.45 14.77
N ILE A 28 -6.24 -12.54 15.73
CA ILE A 28 -6.63 -11.15 15.45
C ILE A 28 -5.53 -10.42 14.69
N ARG A 29 -4.26 -10.60 15.09
CA ARG A 29 -3.12 -9.97 14.41
C ARG A 29 -3.04 -10.39 12.94
N ARG A 30 -3.17 -11.68 12.64
CA ARG A 30 -3.18 -12.18 11.26
C ARG A 30 -4.36 -11.67 10.45
N ALA A 31 -5.54 -11.59 11.07
CA ALA A 31 -6.71 -11.03 10.41
C ALA A 31 -6.48 -9.56 10.03
N ILE A 32 -5.90 -8.76 10.93
CA ILE A 32 -5.57 -7.35 10.66
C ILE A 32 -4.55 -7.22 9.52
N ILE A 33 -3.45 -7.99 9.56
CA ILE A 33 -2.42 -7.95 8.51
C ILE A 33 -3.01 -8.31 7.15
N LYS A 34 -3.79 -9.40 7.09
CA LYS A 34 -4.43 -9.82 5.84
C LYS A 34 -5.33 -8.74 5.26
N THR A 35 -6.17 -8.10 6.09
CA THR A 35 -7.04 -7.02 5.63
C THR A 35 -6.24 -5.81 5.14
N LEU A 36 -5.14 -5.46 5.81
CA LEU A 36 -4.26 -4.37 5.36
C LEU A 36 -3.63 -4.69 4.01
N GLU A 37 -3.06 -5.88 3.84
CA GLU A 37 -2.45 -6.32 2.58
C GLU A 37 -3.45 -6.34 1.43
N GLU A 38 -4.69 -6.78 1.68
CA GLU A 38 -5.75 -6.79 0.67
C GLU A 38 -6.13 -5.36 0.24
N GLU A 39 -6.28 -4.43 1.18
CA GLU A 39 -6.64 -3.04 0.86
C GLU A 39 -5.48 -2.25 0.23
N GLU A 40 -4.26 -2.44 0.72
CA GLU A 40 -3.05 -1.83 0.14
C GLU A 40 -2.76 -2.41 -1.26
N GLY A 41 -2.89 -3.73 -1.43
CA GLY A 41 -2.76 -4.42 -2.71
C GLY A 41 -3.82 -3.98 -3.72
N ARG A 42 -5.07 -3.78 -3.30
CA ARG A 42 -6.13 -3.19 -4.14
C ARG A 42 -5.78 -1.79 -4.61
N ASN A 43 -5.21 -0.97 -3.74
CA ASN A 43 -4.77 0.37 -4.11
C ASN A 43 -3.63 0.34 -5.13
N LEU A 44 -2.66 -0.56 -4.99
CA LEU A 44 -1.58 -0.73 -5.97
C LEU A 44 -2.13 -1.20 -7.32
N ALA A 45 -2.97 -2.23 -7.34
CA ALA A 45 -3.58 -2.74 -8.56
C ALA A 45 -4.40 -1.64 -9.27
N ARG A 46 -5.19 -0.89 -8.50
CA ARG A 46 -5.97 0.25 -9.03
C ARG A 46 -5.07 1.35 -9.57
N ALA A 47 -3.97 1.67 -8.90
CA ALA A 47 -3.00 2.66 -9.35
C ALA A 47 -2.33 2.25 -10.67
N VAL A 48 -1.92 0.98 -10.81
CA VAL A 48 -1.34 0.44 -12.04
C VAL A 48 -2.33 0.50 -13.19
N LEU A 49 -3.58 0.06 -12.97
CA LEU A 49 -4.62 0.09 -14.00
C LEU A 49 -4.96 1.52 -14.44
N LEU A 50 -5.01 2.47 -13.49
CA LEU A 50 -5.26 3.87 -13.81
C LEU A 50 -4.09 4.47 -14.60
N ASN A 51 -2.85 4.13 -14.24
CA ASN A 51 -1.66 4.54 -14.97
C ASN A 51 -1.70 4.02 -16.41
N GLU A 52 -1.97 2.73 -16.60
CA GLU A 52 -2.01 2.11 -17.93
C GLU A 52 -3.15 2.69 -18.79
N LYS A 53 -4.30 3.01 -18.19
CA LYS A 53 -5.41 3.67 -18.90
C LYS A 53 -5.05 5.10 -19.36
N ILE A 54 -4.26 5.82 -18.59
CA ILE A 54 -3.85 7.21 -18.89
C ILE A 54 -2.57 7.25 -19.74
N ARG A 55 -1.79 6.17 -19.76
CA ARG A 55 -0.53 6.05 -20.47
C ARG A 55 -0.73 6.35 -21.96
N LYS A 56 -0.09 7.42 -22.43
CA LYS A 56 -0.03 7.78 -23.85
C LYS A 56 1.27 7.24 -24.44
N LYS A 57 1.22 6.73 -25.68
CA LYS A 57 2.45 6.43 -26.42
C LYS A 57 3.23 7.73 -26.59
N ALA A 58 4.53 7.65 -26.34
CA ALA A 58 5.42 8.76 -26.62
C ALA A 58 5.43 9.03 -28.13
N PRO A 59 5.52 10.30 -28.56
CA PRO A 59 5.70 10.65 -29.96
C PRO A 59 6.92 9.95 -30.57
N GLU A 60 6.93 9.79 -31.88
CA GLU A 60 8.07 9.22 -32.59
C GLU A 60 9.32 10.10 -32.40
N GLY A 61 10.47 9.47 -32.10
CA GLY A 61 11.72 10.18 -31.79
C GLY A 61 11.81 10.75 -30.37
N TRP A 62 10.87 10.44 -29.48
CA TRP A 62 10.90 10.92 -28.09
C TRP A 62 11.93 10.19 -27.24
N ASP A 63 13.04 10.86 -26.89
CA ASP A 63 13.99 10.39 -25.87
C ASP A 63 13.63 10.95 -24.49
N SER A 64 13.05 10.08 -23.65
CA SER A 64 12.73 10.41 -22.26
C SER A 64 13.96 10.74 -21.42
N THR A 65 15.12 10.21 -21.78
CA THR A 65 16.40 10.46 -21.10
C THR A 65 16.85 11.90 -21.29
N GLU A 66 16.76 12.43 -22.51
CA GLU A 66 17.10 13.83 -22.81
C GLU A 66 16.18 14.80 -22.08
N ILE A 67 14.88 14.56 -22.07
CA ILE A 67 13.90 15.38 -21.34
C ILE A 67 14.23 15.40 -19.83
N ILE A 68 14.52 14.24 -19.23
CA ILE A 68 14.89 14.15 -17.81
C ILE A 68 16.18 14.92 -17.55
N ARG A 69 17.18 14.79 -18.43
CA ARG A 69 18.47 15.48 -18.32
C ARG A 69 18.29 16.99 -18.40
N TYR A 70 17.49 17.47 -19.36
CA TYR A 70 17.12 18.88 -19.52
C TYR A 70 16.51 19.45 -18.24
N TRP A 71 15.50 18.80 -17.67
CA TRP A 71 14.84 19.29 -16.46
C TRP A 71 15.72 19.22 -15.21
N ARG A 72 16.56 18.19 -15.07
CA ARG A 72 17.53 18.12 -13.97
C ARG A 72 18.55 19.23 -14.05
N GLN A 73 19.12 19.47 -15.24
CA GLN A 73 20.06 20.57 -15.47
C GLN A 73 19.39 21.93 -15.23
N ARG A 74 18.14 22.10 -15.65
CA ARG A 74 17.41 23.35 -15.44
C ARG A 74 17.09 23.62 -13.96
N ARG A 75 16.81 22.58 -13.15
CA ARG A 75 16.54 22.73 -11.71
C ARG A 75 17.79 22.85 -10.85
N TYR A 76 18.85 22.10 -11.17
CA TYR A 76 20.02 21.95 -10.29
C TYR A 76 21.33 22.46 -10.90
N GLY A 77 21.34 22.80 -12.20
CA GLY A 77 22.55 23.22 -12.92
C GLY A 77 22.89 24.70 -12.78
N ALA A 78 21.98 25.53 -12.26
CA ALA A 78 22.23 26.96 -12.01
C ALA A 78 22.90 27.23 -10.65
N ASN A 79 23.75 26.31 -10.16
CA ASN A 79 24.60 26.55 -8.99
C ASN A 79 26.05 26.09 -9.20
N SER A 80 26.49 26.04 -10.46
CA SER A 80 27.89 25.82 -10.82
C SER A 80 28.34 26.90 -11.81
N LYS A 81 28.53 28.11 -11.30
CA LYS A 81 29.54 29.10 -11.71
C LYS A 81 29.46 30.34 -10.84
#